data_AF-A0A7K8JBV0-F1
#
_entry.id   AF-A0A7K8JBV0-F1
#
_cell.length_a   1.000
_cell.length_b   1.000
_cell.length_c   1.000
_cell.angle_alpha   90.00
_cell.angle_beta   90.00
_cell.angle_gamma   90.00
#
_symmetry.space_group_name_H-M   'P 1'
#
loop_
_entity.id
_entity.type
_entity.pdbx_description
1 polymer ?
#
loop_
_entity_poly.entity_id
_entity_poly.type
_entity_poly.pdbx_seq_one_letter_code
_entity_poly.pdbx_strand_id
1 'polypeptide(L)'
;VYRLHERLVSIRTEYNLRLKSGAPATAVTAVTVTSGQRRPEPDEAPLRYLQELLAWVEENQRRVATAEWGADLPTVETHLGAHRGLHCAIEEFRAKVERARADEVRPCRGVGCGRAGRGRSCKPPPPPVPPQNSSKSRLRHLESLHGFVSAATKELLWLSEREEEEVAFDWSHNNPAMAAKKESYS
;
A
#
# COMPACT_ATOMS: atom_id res chain seq x y z
N VAL A 1 1.96 -12.66 29.36
CA VAL A 1 2.95 -11.80 28.67
C VAL A 1 4.33 -12.47 28.55
N TYR A 2 4.90 -13.03 29.63
CA TYR A 2 6.20 -13.75 29.56
C TYR A 2 6.25 -14.88 28.53
N ARG A 3 5.18 -15.69 28.41
CA ARG A 3 5.20 -16.87 27.51
C ARG A 3 5.23 -16.56 26.01
N LEU A 4 4.66 -15.44 25.59
CA LEU A 4 4.58 -15.08 24.16
C LEU A 4 5.84 -14.33 23.72
N HIS A 5 6.37 -13.46 24.59
CA HIS A 5 7.67 -12.85 24.39
C HIS A 5 8.79 -13.90 24.38
N GLU A 6 8.79 -14.85 25.33
CA GLU A 6 9.77 -15.94 25.30
C GLU A 6 9.61 -16.84 24.08
N ARG A 7 8.38 -17.13 23.64
CA ARG A 7 8.16 -17.88 22.38
C ARG A 7 8.69 -17.12 21.17
N LEU A 8 8.43 -15.81 21.06
CA LEU A 8 8.89 -15.00 19.94
C LEU A 8 10.41 -14.81 19.95
N VAL A 9 11.01 -14.64 21.13
CA VAL A 9 12.46 -14.59 21.32
C VAL A 9 13.07 -15.95 20.97
N SER A 10 12.50 -17.07 21.43
CA SER A 10 12.97 -18.43 21.14
C SER A 10 12.88 -18.77 19.64
N ILE A 11 11.79 -18.40 18.98
CA ILE A 11 11.62 -18.61 17.53
C ILE A 11 12.62 -17.77 16.75
N ARG A 12 12.82 -16.51 17.16
CA ARG A 12 13.81 -15.62 16.54
C ARG A 12 15.23 -16.13 16.74
N THR A 13 15.59 -16.63 17.92
CA THR A 13 16.92 -17.20 18.18
C THR A 13 17.12 -18.48 17.38
N GLU A 14 16.18 -19.42 17.38
CA GLU A 14 16.25 -20.65 16.58
C GLU A 14 16.40 -20.36 15.07
N TYR A 15 15.62 -19.41 14.52
CA TYR A 15 15.71 -19.03 13.11
C TYR A 15 17.08 -18.43 12.77
N ASN A 16 17.61 -17.55 13.63
CA ASN A 16 18.95 -16.98 13.45
C ASN A 16 20.06 -18.03 13.58
N LEU A 17 19.91 -19.01 14.46
CA LEU A 17 20.83 -20.14 14.58
C LEU A 17 20.82 -21.01 13.32
N ARG A 18 19.64 -21.31 12.77
CA ARG A 18 19.50 -22.08 11.52
C ARG A 18 20.07 -21.32 10.32
N LEU A 19 19.87 -20.01 10.23
CA LEU A 19 20.49 -19.19 9.18
C LEU A 19 22.01 -19.12 9.32
N LYS A 20 22.53 -18.96 10.54
CA LYS A 20 23.98 -18.86 10.79
C LYS A 20 24.69 -20.21 10.70
N SER A 21 23.96 -21.33 10.80
CA SER A 21 24.52 -22.68 10.77
C SER A 21 24.75 -23.23 9.36
N GLY A 22 24.33 -22.53 8.29
CA GLY A 22 24.62 -22.86 6.88
C GLY A 22 25.04 -24.31 6.61
N ALA A 23 24.12 -25.27 6.75
CA ALA A 23 24.43 -26.69 6.55
C ALA A 23 23.36 -27.36 5.68
N PRO A 24 23.73 -27.97 4.53
CA PRO A 24 22.85 -28.86 3.80
C PRO A 24 22.78 -30.22 4.53
N ALA A 25 21.60 -30.82 4.48
CA ALA A 25 21.31 -32.11 5.09
C ALA A 25 22.04 -33.26 4.38
N THR A 26 22.68 -34.16 5.12
CA THR A 26 22.84 -35.58 4.74
C THR A 26 23.22 -36.46 5.94
N ALA A 27 22.27 -37.36 6.28
CA ALA A 27 22.46 -38.80 6.54
C ALA A 27 23.04 -39.32 7.89
N VAL A 28 22.17 -40.08 8.60
CA VAL A 28 22.35 -41.35 9.41
C VAL A 28 23.27 -41.32 10.66
N THR A 29 23.02 -41.93 11.84
CA THR A 29 22.27 -43.13 12.27
C THR A 29 22.05 -43.13 13.82
N ALA A 30 21.00 -43.84 14.24
CA ALA A 30 20.82 -44.62 15.50
C ALA A 30 20.47 -44.00 16.88
N VAL A 31 19.20 -44.29 17.26
CA VAL A 31 18.72 -44.93 18.52
C VAL A 31 19.00 -44.23 19.86
N THR A 32 17.95 -43.70 20.50
CA THR A 32 17.40 -44.26 21.76
C THR A 32 16.03 -43.63 22.11
N VAL A 33 15.15 -44.48 22.62
CA VAL A 33 13.78 -44.20 23.06
C VAL A 33 13.78 -43.30 24.30
N THR A 34 13.08 -42.16 24.24
CA THR A 34 12.40 -41.61 25.43
C THR A 34 11.04 -41.06 25.03
N SER A 35 10.00 -41.66 25.63
CA SER A 35 8.67 -41.11 25.73
C SER A 35 8.73 -39.73 26.40
N GLY A 36 8.58 -38.67 25.63
CA GLY A 36 8.56 -37.31 26.14
C GLY A 36 7.81 -36.43 25.17
N GLN A 37 6.54 -36.15 25.50
CA GLN A 37 5.72 -35.07 24.99
C GLN A 37 5.95 -34.71 23.53
N ARG A 38 5.01 -35.13 22.66
CA ARG A 38 4.74 -34.50 21.37
C ARG A 38 4.77 -32.99 21.60
N ARG A 39 5.90 -32.37 21.23
CA ARG A 39 6.08 -30.91 21.20
C ARG A 39 4.81 -30.42 20.49
N PRO A 40 4.01 -29.51 21.07
CA PRO A 40 2.97 -28.90 20.29
C PRO A 40 3.71 -28.23 19.14
N GLU A 41 3.67 -28.87 17.97
CA GLU A 41 4.10 -28.28 16.70
C GLU A 41 3.51 -26.88 16.71
N PRO A 42 4.35 -25.83 16.61
CA PRO A 42 3.83 -24.48 16.57
C PRO A 42 2.86 -24.47 15.40
N ASP A 43 1.59 -24.27 15.74
CA ASP A 43 0.45 -24.33 14.83
C ASP A 43 0.87 -23.70 13.49
N GLU A 44 1.14 -24.51 12.47
CA GLU A 44 1.78 -24.06 11.23
C GLU A 44 0.88 -23.05 10.51
N ALA A 45 -0.44 -23.16 10.74
CA ALA A 45 -1.47 -22.33 10.16
C ALA A 45 -1.32 -20.82 10.51
N PRO A 46 -1.20 -20.40 11.79
CA PRO A 46 -0.88 -19.02 12.14
C PRO A 46 0.40 -18.46 11.50
N LEU A 47 1.47 -19.25 11.41
CA LEU A 47 2.72 -18.81 10.80
C LEU A 47 2.57 -18.65 9.28
N ARG A 48 1.88 -19.58 8.62
CA ARG A 48 1.57 -19.52 7.19
C ARG A 48 0.70 -18.30 6.87
N TYR A 49 -0.31 -18.03 7.69
CA TYR A 49 -1.16 -16.85 7.55
C TYR A 49 -0.36 -15.54 7.67
N LEU A 50 0.56 -15.43 8.64
CA LEU A 50 1.43 -14.26 8.76
C LEU A 50 2.35 -14.07 7.55
N GLN A 51 2.88 -15.15 6.98
CA GLN A 51 3.67 -15.11 5.75
C GLN A 51 2.85 -14.63 4.54
N GLU A 52 1.61 -15.14 4.40
CA GLU A 52 0.68 -14.68 3.36
C GLU A 52 0.37 -13.18 3.49
N LEU A 53 0.19 -12.68 4.71
CA LEU A 53 -0.05 -11.26 4.96
C LEU A 53 1.17 -10.40 4.62
N LEU A 54 2.38 -10.84 4.96
CA LEU A 54 3.61 -10.15 4.60
C LEU A 54 3.79 -10.10 3.08
N ALA A 55 3.59 -11.23 2.40
CA ALA A 55 3.64 -11.31 0.94
C ALA A 55 2.60 -10.40 0.29
N TRP A 56 1.39 -10.33 0.84
CA TRP A 56 0.36 -9.41 0.37
C TRP A 56 0.79 -7.94 0.51
N VAL A 57 1.41 -7.56 1.63
CA VAL A 57 1.91 -6.19 1.84
C VAL A 57 3.02 -5.85 0.85
N GLU A 58 4.01 -6.73 0.68
CA GLU A 58 5.13 -6.55 -0.26
C GLU A 58 4.64 -6.42 -1.71
N GLU A 59 3.68 -7.28 -2.11
CA GLU A 59 3.09 -7.23 -3.44
C GLU A 59 2.34 -5.91 -3.67
N ASN A 60 1.56 -5.43 -2.70
CA ASN A 60 0.87 -4.15 -2.85
C ASN A 60 1.84 -2.96 -2.84
N GLN A 61 2.94 -3.02 -2.09
CA GLN A 61 4.01 -2.01 -2.19
C GLN A 61 4.62 -1.99 -3.59
N ARG A 62 4.93 -3.15 -4.15
CA ARG A 62 5.46 -3.30 -5.52
C ARG A 62 4.46 -2.78 -6.55
N ARG A 63 3.18 -3.10 -6.41
CA ARG A 63 2.09 -2.60 -7.28
C ARG A 63 1.99 -1.09 -7.24
N VAL A 64 2.05 -0.46 -6.07
CA VAL A 64 2.03 1.01 -5.95
C VAL A 64 3.27 1.64 -6.58
N ALA A 65 4.44 1.04 -6.42
CA ALA A 65 5.71 1.55 -6.94
C ALA A 65 5.82 1.44 -8.46
N THR A 66 5.25 0.40 -9.07
CA THR A 66 5.33 0.12 -10.51
C THR A 66 4.13 0.61 -11.31
N ALA A 67 3.10 1.12 -10.65
CA ALA A 67 1.88 1.54 -11.33
C ALA A 67 2.06 2.83 -12.14
N GLU A 68 1.51 2.82 -13.35
CA GLU A 68 1.55 3.94 -14.31
C GLU A 68 0.55 5.05 -13.95
N TRP A 69 0.71 6.22 -14.57
CA TRP A 69 -0.10 7.40 -14.28
C TRP A 69 -1.19 7.68 -15.32
N GLY A 70 -1.04 7.16 -16.53
CA GLY A 70 -1.89 7.47 -17.70
C GLY A 70 -1.28 8.58 -18.57
N ALA A 71 -1.54 8.51 -19.87
CA ALA A 71 -1.05 9.47 -20.87
C ALA A 71 -2.14 10.42 -21.39
N ASP A 72 -3.41 10.08 -21.16
CA ASP A 72 -4.59 10.82 -21.58
C ASP A 72 -5.67 10.77 -20.49
N LEU A 73 -6.74 11.56 -20.65
CA LEU A 73 -7.80 11.64 -19.64
C LEU A 73 -8.42 10.26 -19.31
N PRO A 74 -8.83 9.42 -20.30
CA PRO A 74 -9.42 8.10 -20.01
C PRO A 74 -8.47 7.13 -19.28
N THR A 75 -7.18 7.11 -19.64
CA THR A 75 -6.20 6.25 -18.97
C THR A 75 -5.94 6.73 -17.54
N VAL A 76 -5.82 8.04 -17.32
CA VAL A 76 -5.69 8.64 -15.97
C VAL A 76 -6.89 8.29 -15.10
N GLU A 77 -8.12 8.38 -15.62
CA GLU A 77 -9.35 7.97 -14.91
C GLU A 77 -9.34 6.49 -14.53
N THR A 78 -8.88 5.63 -15.45
CA THR A 78 -8.74 4.19 -15.23
C THR A 78 -7.75 3.90 -14.10
N HIS A 79 -6.57 4.54 -14.12
CA HIS A 79 -5.57 4.38 -13.06
C HIS A 79 -6.03 4.95 -11.72
N LEU A 80 -6.73 6.08 -11.72
CA LEU A 80 -7.30 6.67 -10.50
C LEU A 80 -8.37 5.75 -9.88
N GLY A 81 -9.27 5.21 -10.69
CA GLY A 81 -10.30 4.26 -10.25
C GLY A 81 -9.68 2.99 -9.68
N ALA A 82 -8.74 2.38 -10.39
CA ALA A 82 -8.02 1.18 -9.92
C ALA A 82 -7.26 1.45 -8.61
N HIS A 83 -6.59 2.60 -8.50
CA HIS A 83 -5.85 2.96 -7.29
C HIS A 83 -6.76 3.25 -6.10
N ARG A 84 -7.96 3.81 -6.31
CA ARG A 84 -8.97 3.98 -5.23
C ARG A 84 -9.37 2.65 -4.63
N GLY A 85 -9.67 1.65 -5.46
CA GLY A 85 -9.99 0.30 -4.99
C GLY A 85 -8.84 -0.33 -4.19
N LEU A 86 -7.61 -0.20 -4.69
CA LEU A 86 -6.40 -0.63 -3.97
C LEU A 86 -6.23 0.09 -2.63
N HIS A 87 -6.41 1.41 -2.61
CA HIS A 87 -6.28 2.23 -1.40
C HIS A 87 -7.31 1.81 -0.34
N CYS A 88 -8.57 1.60 -0.73
CA CYS A 88 -9.62 1.09 0.15
C CYS A 88 -9.23 -0.27 0.77
N ALA A 89 -8.76 -1.21 -0.04
CA ALA A 89 -8.32 -2.53 0.46
C ALA A 89 -7.16 -2.42 1.48
N ILE A 90 -6.22 -1.49 1.27
CA ILE A 90 -5.12 -1.21 2.21
C ILE A 90 -5.64 -0.63 3.54
N GLU A 91 -6.59 0.31 3.49
CA GLU A 91 -7.17 0.88 4.72
C GLU A 91 -8.02 -0.15 5.49
N GLU A 92 -8.77 -1.01 4.78
CA GLU A 92 -9.49 -2.12 5.40
C GLU A 92 -8.56 -3.13 6.08
N PHE A 93 -7.47 -3.50 5.40
CA PHE A 93 -6.45 -4.38 5.97
C PHE A 93 -5.87 -3.79 7.25
N ARG A 94 -5.54 -2.50 7.23
CA ARG A 94 -5.08 -1.79 8.43
C ARG A 94 -6.11 -1.83 9.55
N ALA A 95 -7.38 -1.57 9.26
CA ALA A 95 -8.44 -1.64 10.26
C ALA A 95 -8.55 -3.05 10.88
N LYS A 96 -8.35 -4.11 10.08
CA LYS A 96 -8.29 -5.49 10.59
C LYS A 96 -7.09 -5.69 11.53
N VAL A 97 -5.90 -5.21 11.16
CA VAL A 97 -4.69 -5.29 12.00
C VAL A 97 -4.86 -4.53 13.32
N GLU A 98 -5.41 -3.32 13.29
CA GLU A 98 -5.64 -2.51 14.50
C GLU A 98 -6.68 -3.15 15.43
N ARG A 99 -7.77 -3.73 14.89
CA ARG A 99 -8.74 -4.49 15.71
C ARG A 99 -8.09 -5.72 16.36
N ALA A 100 -7.32 -6.50 15.61
CA ALA A 100 -6.62 -7.66 16.15
C ALA A 100 -5.65 -7.25 17.29
N ARG A 101 -4.94 -6.13 17.13
CA ARG A 101 -4.09 -5.55 18.20
C ARG A 101 -4.91 -5.11 19.42
N ALA A 102 -6.07 -4.48 19.22
CA ALA A 102 -6.92 -4.04 20.32
C ALA A 102 -7.50 -5.23 21.13
N ASP A 103 -7.86 -6.32 20.45
CA ASP A 103 -8.33 -7.55 21.08
C ASP A 103 -7.21 -8.22 21.91
N GLU A 104 -5.95 -8.16 21.44
CA GLU A 104 -4.77 -8.60 22.20
C GLU A 104 -4.41 -7.71 23.41
N VAL A 105 -4.91 -6.48 23.48
CA VAL A 105 -4.76 -5.57 24.65
C VAL A 105 -5.87 -5.79 25.68
N ARG A 106 -6.90 -6.59 25.35
CA ARG A 106 -7.94 -7.07 26.27
C ARG A 106 -7.63 -8.38 27.06
N PRO A 107 -6.39 -8.74 27.42
CA PRO A 107 -6.16 -9.71 28.49
C PRO A 107 -6.14 -9.01 29.85
N CYS A 108 -7.08 -9.38 30.71
CA CYS A 108 -7.17 -9.10 32.15
C CYS A 108 -7.70 -7.70 32.55
N ARG A 109 -9.02 -7.50 32.44
CA ARG A 109 -9.81 -6.73 33.43
C ARG A 109 -10.29 -7.66 34.56
N GLY A 110 -9.41 -8.54 35.01
CA GLY A 110 -9.59 -9.41 36.18
C GLY A 110 -8.54 -9.02 37.20
N VAL A 111 -9.00 -8.78 38.42
CA VAL A 111 -8.25 -8.29 39.59
C VAL A 111 -6.88 -8.96 39.73
N GLY A 112 -5.82 -8.15 39.79
CA GLY A 112 -4.50 -8.56 40.29
C GLY A 112 -3.39 -8.66 39.24
N CYS A 113 -2.74 -7.54 38.94
CA CYS A 113 -1.35 -7.54 38.45
C CYS A 113 -0.60 -6.36 39.05
N GLY A 114 0.07 -6.61 40.17
CA GLY A 114 0.96 -5.68 40.83
C GLY A 114 2.25 -5.49 40.04
N ARG A 115 2.63 -4.22 39.89
CA ARG A 115 3.98 -3.65 39.93
C ARG A 115 5.14 -4.60 39.60
N ALA A 116 5.74 -4.46 38.42
CA ALA A 116 7.15 -4.80 38.20
C ALA A 116 7.79 -3.92 37.11
N GLY A 117 8.82 -3.17 37.51
CA GLY A 117 9.96 -2.84 36.66
C GLY A 117 9.80 -1.72 35.64
N ARG A 118 10.05 -0.48 36.07
CA ARG A 118 10.60 0.55 35.17
C ARG A 118 11.98 0.07 34.70
N GLY A 119 12.28 0.24 33.41
CA GLY A 119 13.66 0.32 32.92
C GLY A 119 13.98 -0.62 31.76
N ARG A 120 13.93 -0.11 30.53
CA ARG A 120 15.13 0.18 29.74
C ARG A 120 14.71 0.84 28.43
N SER A 121 15.44 1.90 28.07
CA SER A 121 15.37 2.55 26.77
C SER A 121 15.73 1.54 25.68
N CYS A 122 14.74 1.15 24.87
CA CYS A 122 14.95 0.66 23.53
C CYS A 122 13.94 1.41 22.67
N LYS A 123 14.32 2.59 22.17
CA LYS A 123 13.58 3.16 21.05
C LYS A 123 13.58 2.09 19.95
N PRO A 124 12.42 1.56 19.54
CA PRO A 124 12.38 0.61 18.44
C PRO A 124 13.01 1.28 17.20
N PRO A 125 13.69 0.52 16.32
CA PRO A 125 14.09 1.06 15.02
C PRO A 125 12.87 1.68 14.34
N PRO A 126 13.02 2.79 13.60
CA PRO A 126 11.89 3.38 12.89
C PRO A 126 11.26 2.27 12.03
N PRO A 127 9.93 2.07 12.12
CA PRO A 127 9.27 1.03 11.33
C PRO A 127 9.54 1.31 9.84
N PRO A 128 9.65 0.27 9.00
CA PRO A 128 9.67 0.46 7.55
C PRO A 128 8.50 1.37 7.16
N VAL A 129 8.79 2.38 6.34
CA VAL A 129 7.81 3.39 5.92
C VAL A 129 6.52 2.68 5.50
N PRO A 130 5.39 2.97 6.13
CA PRO A 130 4.19 2.18 5.93
C PRO A 130 3.74 2.32 4.48
N PRO A 131 3.31 1.21 3.83
CA PRO A 131 2.73 1.23 2.47
C PRO A 131 1.66 2.32 2.32
N GLN A 132 0.99 2.63 3.42
CA GLN A 132 -0.02 3.67 3.54
C GLN A 132 0.45 5.07 3.12
N ASN A 133 1.67 5.49 3.45
CA ASN A 133 2.15 6.81 3.05
C ASN A 133 2.34 6.89 1.52
N SER A 134 2.86 5.82 0.93
CA SER A 134 3.01 5.72 -0.53
C SER A 134 1.67 5.65 -1.25
N SER A 135 0.70 4.87 -0.74
CA SER A 135 -0.65 4.75 -1.31
C SER A 135 -1.44 6.05 -1.21
N LYS A 136 -1.38 6.75 -0.06
CA LYS A 136 -2.04 8.06 0.14
C LYS A 136 -1.43 9.15 -0.74
N SER A 137 -0.10 9.22 -0.82
CA SER A 137 0.58 10.18 -1.68
C SER A 137 0.25 9.94 -3.15
N ARG A 138 0.27 8.68 -3.59
CA ARG A 138 -0.11 8.32 -4.96
C ARG A 138 -1.56 8.69 -5.28
N LEU A 139 -2.50 8.45 -4.36
CA LEU A 139 -3.91 8.82 -4.57
C LEU A 139 -4.05 10.34 -4.78
N ARG A 140 -3.43 11.14 -3.92
CA ARG A 140 -3.44 12.61 -4.05
C ARG A 140 -2.83 13.07 -5.38
N HIS A 141 -1.72 12.48 -5.79
CA HIS A 141 -1.10 12.82 -7.08
C HIS A 141 -1.99 12.44 -8.27
N LEU A 142 -2.65 11.27 -8.25
CA LEU A 142 -3.60 10.88 -9.30
C LEU A 142 -4.82 11.81 -9.34
N GLU A 143 -5.34 12.24 -8.19
CA GLU A 143 -6.44 13.21 -8.13
C GLU A 143 -6.03 14.59 -8.69
N SER A 144 -4.82 15.05 -8.36
CA SER A 144 -4.26 16.28 -8.92
C SER A 144 -4.03 16.17 -10.43
N LEU A 145 -3.48 15.04 -10.89
CA LEU A 145 -3.23 14.78 -12.32
C LEU A 145 -4.55 14.77 -13.09
N HIS A 146 -5.55 14.04 -12.61
CA HIS A 146 -6.88 14.03 -13.20
C HIS A 146 -7.48 15.44 -13.28
N GLY A 147 -7.39 16.23 -12.21
CA GLY A 147 -7.86 17.62 -12.22
C GLY A 147 -7.19 18.47 -13.30
N PHE A 148 -5.87 18.39 -13.41
CA PHE A 148 -5.10 19.09 -14.43
C PHE A 148 -5.45 18.62 -15.85
N VAL A 149 -5.42 17.31 -16.11
CA VAL A 149 -5.68 16.74 -17.43
C VAL A 149 -7.12 16.99 -17.88
N SER A 150 -8.08 16.92 -16.96
CA SER A 150 -9.49 17.24 -17.27
C SER A 150 -9.66 18.70 -17.67
N ALA A 151 -9.01 19.63 -16.95
CA ALA A 151 -9.03 21.04 -17.31
C ALA A 151 -8.35 21.27 -18.67
N ALA A 152 -7.14 20.75 -18.87
CA ALA A 152 -6.41 20.87 -20.13
C ALA A 152 -7.20 20.29 -21.31
N THR A 153 -7.88 19.15 -21.12
CA THR A 153 -8.70 18.52 -22.15
C THR A 153 -9.87 19.43 -22.53
N LYS A 154 -10.55 20.06 -21.56
CA LYS A 154 -11.64 21.01 -21.84
C LYS A 154 -11.15 22.24 -22.60
N GLU A 155 -10.01 22.80 -22.20
CA GLU A 155 -9.41 23.94 -22.90
C GLU A 155 -9.01 23.57 -24.33
N LEU A 156 -8.47 22.37 -24.55
CA LEU A 156 -8.15 21.88 -25.91
C LEU A 156 -9.39 21.70 -26.78
N LEU A 157 -10.48 21.15 -26.22
CA LEU A 157 -11.76 21.07 -26.95
C LEU A 157 -12.29 22.46 -27.29
N TRP A 158 -12.28 23.39 -26.33
CA TRP A 158 -12.71 24.77 -26.55
C TRP A 158 -11.86 25.47 -27.62
N LEU A 159 -10.54 25.30 -27.57
CA LEU A 159 -9.63 25.82 -28.60
C LEU A 159 -9.92 25.21 -29.97
N SER A 160 -10.17 23.89 -30.04
CA SER A 160 -10.55 23.22 -31.28
C SER A 160 -11.85 23.78 -31.86
N GLU A 161 -12.88 23.99 -31.04
CA GLU A 161 -14.16 24.58 -31.46
C GLU A 161 -13.98 26.01 -31.99
N ARG A 162 -13.18 26.83 -31.28
CA ARG A 162 -12.84 28.19 -31.72
C ARG A 162 -12.03 28.20 -33.01
N GLU A 163 -11.08 27.28 -33.15
CA GLU A 163 -10.30 27.13 -34.38
C GLU A 163 -11.18 26.75 -35.57
N GLU A 164 -12.09 25.80 -35.40
CA GLU A 164 -13.05 25.40 -36.44
C GLU A 164 -13.93 26.58 -36.89
N GLU A 165 -14.37 27.44 -35.96
CA GLU A 165 -15.10 28.68 -36.30
C GLU A 165 -14.27 29.66 -37.13
N GLU A 166 -12.97 29.80 -36.83
CA GLU A 166 -12.05 30.68 -37.60
C GLU A 166 -11.74 30.12 -38.99
N VAL A 167 -11.53 28.81 -39.08
CA VAL A 167 -11.26 28.11 -40.34
C VAL A 167 -12.49 28.11 -41.24
N ALA A 168 -13.68 27.97 -40.67
CA ALA A 168 -14.94 28.00 -41.41
C ALA A 168 -15.36 29.42 -41.84
N PHE A 169 -14.74 30.47 -41.29
CA PHE A 169 -15.09 31.85 -41.62
C PHE A 169 -14.68 32.23 -43.05
N ASP A 170 -15.60 32.83 -43.79
CA ASP A 170 -15.30 33.34 -45.13
C ASP A 170 -14.49 34.64 -45.05
N TRP A 171 -13.21 34.57 -45.40
CA TRP A 171 -12.30 35.72 -45.42
C TRP A 171 -12.39 36.55 -46.71
N SER A 172 -13.35 36.27 -47.61
CA SER A 172 -13.52 37.01 -48.86
C SER A 172 -14.01 38.45 -48.62
N HIS A 173 -13.60 39.38 -49.50
CA HIS A 173 -14.05 40.79 -49.44
C HIS A 173 -15.56 40.97 -49.60
N ASN A 174 -16.25 39.96 -50.12
CA ASN A 174 -17.71 39.99 -50.33
C ASN A 174 -18.49 39.61 -49.07
N ASN A 175 -17.82 39.09 -48.02
CA ASN A 175 -18.48 38.76 -46.77
C ASN A 175 -18.79 40.04 -45.96
N PRO A 176 -20.08 40.39 -45.75
CA PRO A 176 -20.45 41.60 -45.01
C PRO A 176 -20.02 41.57 -43.54
N ALA A 177 -19.75 40.39 -42.97
CA ALA A 177 -19.26 40.25 -41.60
C ALA A 177 -17.75 40.58 -41.45
N MET A 178 -17.02 40.79 -42.55
CA MET A 178 -15.57 41.06 -42.52
C MET A 178 -15.19 42.31 -41.71
N ALA A 179 -15.98 43.38 -41.82
CA ALA A 179 -15.70 44.63 -41.12
C ALA A 179 -15.82 44.45 -39.59
N ALA A 180 -16.88 43.77 -39.14
CA ALA A 180 -17.10 43.47 -37.72
C ALA A 180 -16.05 42.49 -37.16
N LYS A 181 -15.68 41.46 -37.93
CA LYS A 181 -14.62 40.51 -37.57
C LYS A 181 -13.29 41.22 -37.35
N LYS A 182 -12.91 42.16 -38.24
CA LYS A 182 -11.68 42.95 -38.11
C LYS A 182 -11.66 43.86 -36.88
N GLU A 183 -12.80 44.46 -36.54
CA GLU A 183 -12.94 45.29 -35.33
C GLU A 183 -12.80 44.45 -34.05
N SER A 184 -13.24 43.18 -34.07
CA SER A 184 -13.13 42.29 -32.90
C SER A 184 -11.69 41.89 -32.51
N TYR A 185 -10.71 42.09 -33.41
CA TYR A 185 -9.28 41.86 -33.15
C TYR A 185 -8.46 43.14 -33.00
N SER A 186 -9.10 44.32 -33.09
CA SER A 186 -8.46 45.63 -32.93
C SER A 186 -8.52 46.09 -31.48
#